data_AF-C1N0P3-F1
#
_entry.id   AF-C1N0P3-F1
#
_cell.length_a   1.000
_cell.length_b   1.000
_cell.length_c   1.000
_cell.angle_alpha   90.00
_cell.angle_beta   90.00
_cell.angle_gamma   90.00
#
_symmetry.space_group_name_H-M   'P 1'
#
loop_
_entity.id
_entity.type
_entity.pdbx_description
1 polymer ?
#
loop_
_entity_poly.entity_id
_entity_poly.type
_entity_poly.pdbx_seq_one_letter_code
_entity_poly.pdbx_strand_id
1 'polypeptide(L)'
;WAPPRSPFGLLEEILFEDEWKLLTACMLLNCTTRLQVDRALWRLFLLAPTPEEARRTGLDAIEDVLAPLGLHRKRARAFVRLSEDYLAATRPRGEALEANGGGGGGDGGLFSTRTKLAAPAASLHGVGAYASDAHAMFCDGLMGVAPRDHALRWWYAWAVERRE
;
A
#
# COMPACT_ATOMS: atom_id res chain seq x y z
N TRP A 1 -4.93 -0.88 -15.08
CA TRP A 1 -4.91 0.59 -15.23
C TRP A 1 -3.59 1.12 -14.68
N ALA A 2 -3.10 2.24 -15.20
CA ALA A 2 -1.95 2.97 -14.68
C ALA A 2 -2.36 4.43 -14.46
N PRO A 3 -2.36 4.95 -13.22
CA PRO A 3 -2.76 6.31 -12.92
C PRO A 3 -1.78 7.31 -13.56
N PRO A 4 -2.27 8.38 -14.22
CA PRO A 4 -1.41 9.39 -14.81
C PRO A 4 -0.64 10.18 -13.74
N ARG A 5 0.56 10.62 -14.12
CA ARG A 5 1.40 11.49 -13.30
C ARG A 5 0.87 12.91 -13.31
N SER A 6 0.52 13.41 -12.13
CA SER A 6 0.01 14.77 -11.98
C SER A 6 1.14 15.73 -11.60
N PRO A 7 0.94 17.06 -11.71
CA PRO A 7 1.88 18.04 -11.20
C PRO A 7 1.95 18.08 -9.66
N PHE A 8 1.11 17.32 -8.93
CA PHE A 8 1.01 17.37 -7.47
C PHE A 8 2.00 16.44 -6.76
N GLY A 9 2.58 15.46 -7.44
CA GLY A 9 3.62 14.60 -6.88
C GLY A 9 3.15 13.70 -5.73
N LEU A 10 1.96 13.10 -5.86
CA LEU A 10 1.41 12.17 -4.86
C LEU A 10 2.24 10.89 -4.73
N LEU A 11 2.26 10.27 -3.55
CA LEU A 11 2.96 8.99 -3.33
C LEU A 11 2.24 7.86 -4.05
N GLU A 12 0.93 7.96 -4.08
CA GLU A 12 -0.03 7.03 -4.65
C GLU A 12 0.22 6.84 -6.15
N GLU A 13 0.59 7.91 -6.86
CA GLU A 13 0.99 7.85 -8.28
C GLU A 13 2.25 6.99 -8.50
N ILE A 14 3.14 6.91 -7.50
CA ILE A 14 4.41 6.18 -7.57
C ILE A 14 4.24 4.73 -7.13
N LEU A 15 3.41 4.50 -6.11
CA LEU A 15 3.33 3.23 -5.40
C LEU A 15 2.16 2.35 -5.84
N PHE A 16 1.33 2.79 -6.79
CA PHE A 16 0.11 2.08 -7.22
C PHE A 16 0.30 0.62 -7.67
N GLU A 17 1.52 0.23 -8.06
CA GLU A 17 1.82 -1.15 -8.47
C GLU A 17 1.90 -2.13 -7.30
N ASP A 18 2.14 -1.61 -6.08
CA ASP A 18 2.26 -2.37 -4.84
C ASP A 18 1.26 -1.81 -3.82
N GLU A 19 0.10 -2.46 -3.72
CA GLU A 19 -1.01 -2.00 -2.89
C GLU A 19 -0.60 -1.85 -1.42
N TRP A 20 0.26 -2.74 -0.91
CA TRP A 20 0.75 -2.68 0.48
C TRP A 20 1.66 -1.48 0.71
N LYS A 21 2.58 -1.20 -0.22
CA LYS A 21 3.44 0.00 -0.13
C LYS A 21 2.61 1.28 -0.22
N LEU A 22 1.62 1.33 -1.11
CA LEU A 22 0.71 2.48 -1.20
C LEU A 22 -0.02 2.70 0.12
N LEU A 23 -0.63 1.66 0.68
CA LEU A 23 -1.37 1.76 1.95
C LEU A 23 -0.45 2.15 3.12
N THR A 24 0.77 1.62 3.16
CA THR A 24 1.79 2.02 4.13
C THR A 24 2.13 3.51 4.03
N ALA A 25 2.33 4.01 2.80
CA ALA A 25 2.58 5.43 2.56
C ALA A 25 1.41 6.30 3.04
N CYS A 26 0.16 5.93 2.72
CA CYS A 26 -1.00 6.67 3.18
C CYS A 26 -1.12 6.67 4.72
N MET A 27 -0.86 5.53 5.38
CA MET A 27 -0.85 5.44 6.84
C MET A 27 0.20 6.37 7.45
N LEU A 28 1.37 6.50 6.83
CA LEU A 28 2.43 7.40 7.30
C LEU A 28 2.10 8.88 7.08
N LEU A 29 1.36 9.23 6.01
CA LEU A 29 0.93 10.61 5.75
C LEU A 29 -0.04 11.17 6.81
N ASN A 30 -0.59 10.34 7.70
CA ASN A 30 -1.39 10.81 8.82
C ASN A 30 -0.60 11.81 9.69
N CYS A 31 -1.04 13.07 9.69
CA CYS A 31 -0.41 14.20 10.38
C CYS A 31 1.09 14.40 10.05
N THR A 32 1.51 14.07 8.84
CA THR A 32 2.84 14.43 8.32
C THR A 32 2.75 14.92 6.89
N THR A 33 3.73 15.71 6.48
CA THR A 33 3.84 16.16 5.09
C THR A 33 4.50 15.09 4.23
N ARG A 34 4.24 15.12 2.92
CA ARG A 34 4.95 14.31 1.92
C ARG A 34 6.47 14.37 2.10
N LEU A 35 7.01 15.58 2.25
CA LEU A 35 8.46 15.80 2.43
C LEU A 35 9.02 15.14 3.69
N GLN A 36 8.23 15.08 4.77
CA GLN A 36 8.65 14.35 5.97
C GLN A 36 8.66 12.85 5.71
N VAL A 37 7.59 12.30 5.12
CA VAL A 37 7.48 10.86 4.81
C VAL A 37 8.62 10.39 3.91
N ASP A 38 9.00 11.16 2.90
CA ASP A 38 10.10 10.81 1.98
C ASP A 38 11.44 10.56 2.71
N ARG A 39 11.66 11.17 3.88
CA ARG A 39 12.90 10.96 4.68
C ARG A 39 13.02 9.57 5.29
N ALA A 40 11.91 8.84 5.42
CA ALA A 40 11.88 7.54 6.09
C ALA A 40 11.31 6.42 5.21
N LEU A 41 10.38 6.73 4.30
CA LEU A 41 9.61 5.73 3.56
C LEU A 41 10.49 4.76 2.75
N TRP A 42 11.44 5.29 1.97
CA TRP A 42 12.30 4.46 1.15
C TRP A 42 13.24 3.59 1.98
N ARG A 43 13.75 4.13 3.10
CA ARG A 43 14.56 3.35 4.05
C ARG A 43 13.72 2.28 4.74
N LEU A 44 12.45 2.56 5.04
CA LEU A 44 11.52 1.57 5.59
C LEU A 44 11.30 0.42 4.61
N PHE A 45 11.09 0.71 3.32
CA PHE A 45 10.94 -0.34 2.30
C PHE A 45 12.25 -1.06 1.95
N LEU A 46 13.41 -0.47 2.19
CA LEU A 46 14.68 -1.20 2.11
C LEU A 46 14.85 -2.16 3.30
N LEU A 47 14.45 -1.72 4.50
CA LEU A 47 14.51 -2.53 5.71
C LEU A 47 13.49 -3.68 5.69
N ALA A 48 12.25 -3.39 5.28
CA ALA A 48 11.15 -4.32 5.18
C ALA A 48 10.50 -4.19 3.79
N PRO A 49 10.99 -4.92 2.78
CA PRO A 49 10.54 -4.76 1.39
C PRO A 49 9.16 -5.36 1.09
N THR A 50 8.68 -6.25 1.95
CA THR A 50 7.40 -6.96 1.83
C THR A 50 6.64 -6.97 3.16
N PRO A 51 5.32 -7.20 3.16
CA PRO A 51 4.54 -7.33 4.39
C PRO A 51 5.00 -8.51 5.29
N GLU A 52 5.57 -9.57 4.72
CA GLU A 52 6.17 -10.67 5.50
C GLU A 52 7.41 -10.22 6.25
N GLU A 53 8.32 -9.50 5.58
CA GLU A 53 9.53 -8.97 6.20
C GLU A 53 9.22 -7.91 7.25
N ALA A 54 8.17 -7.10 7.03
CA ALA A 54 7.70 -6.13 8.03
C ALA A 54 7.38 -6.77 9.39
N ARG A 55 6.85 -8.01 9.39
CA ARG A 55 6.57 -8.77 10.62
C ARG A 55 7.82 -9.34 11.28
N ARG A 56 8.86 -9.65 10.48
CA ARG A 56 10.09 -10.29 10.94
C ARG A 56 11.16 -9.30 11.41
N THR A 57 11.16 -8.09 10.86
CA THR A 57 12.18 -7.04 11.07
C THR A 57 12.37 -6.65 12.54
N GLY A 58 11.32 -6.78 13.37
CA GLY A 58 11.33 -6.33 14.77
C GLY A 58 11.04 -4.84 14.93
N LEU A 59 10.41 -4.46 16.05
CA LEU A 59 9.92 -3.09 16.25
C LEU A 59 11.04 -2.07 16.38
N ASP A 60 12.14 -2.38 17.06
CA ASP A 60 13.20 -1.41 17.36
C ASP A 60 13.83 -0.83 16.07
N ALA A 61 14.15 -1.70 15.10
CA ALA A 61 14.70 -1.27 13.81
C ALA A 61 13.71 -0.41 13.00
N ILE A 62 12.42 -0.74 13.06
CA ILE A 62 11.36 0.05 12.40
C ILE A 62 11.19 1.40 13.10
N GLU A 63 11.21 1.42 14.44
CA GLU A 63 11.13 2.63 15.26
C GLU A 63 12.27 3.59 14.93
N ASP A 64 13.50 3.10 14.78
CA ASP A 64 14.67 3.90 14.41
C ASP A 64 14.52 4.57 13.04
N VAL A 65 14.01 3.84 12.05
CA VAL A 65 13.75 4.40 10.71
C VAL A 65 12.65 5.45 10.75
N LEU A 66 11.61 5.22 11.54
CA LEU A 66 10.45 6.11 11.65
C LEU A 66 10.67 7.28 12.62
N ALA A 67 11.75 7.28 13.41
CA ALA A 67 12.05 8.29 14.42
C ALA A 67 11.89 9.74 13.93
N PRO A 68 12.37 10.12 12.72
CA PRO A 68 12.24 11.49 12.20
C PRO A 68 10.81 11.97 11.94
N LEU A 69 9.84 11.06 11.84
CA LEU A 69 8.43 11.39 11.57
C LEU A 69 7.65 11.74 12.85
N GLY A 70 8.22 11.49 14.02
CA GLY A 70 7.49 11.55 15.30
C GLY A 70 6.45 10.44 15.43
N LEU A 71 5.99 10.19 16.66
CA LEU A 71 5.08 9.08 16.99
C LEU A 71 5.58 7.70 16.51
N HIS A 72 6.90 7.55 16.31
CA HIS A 72 7.53 6.40 15.66
C HIS A 72 7.14 5.06 16.29
N ARG A 73 7.04 4.97 17.62
CA ARG A 73 6.57 3.76 18.32
C ARG A 73 5.18 3.32 17.89
N LYS A 74 4.25 4.28 17.81
CA LYS A 74 2.87 4.02 17.38
C LYS A 74 2.83 3.67 15.89
N ARG A 75 3.61 4.37 15.07
CA ARG A 75 3.70 4.12 13.63
C ARG A 75 4.33 2.77 13.31
N ALA A 76 5.35 2.35 14.04
CA ALA A 76 6.00 1.05 13.88
C ALA A 76 5.03 -0.10 14.17
N ARG A 77 4.30 -0.02 15.30
CA ARG A 77 3.24 -1.00 15.60
C ARG A 77 2.12 -1.00 14.56
N ALA A 78 1.71 0.18 14.10
CA ALA A 78 0.70 0.29 13.06
C ALA A 78 1.17 -0.32 11.73
N PHE A 79 2.43 -0.10 11.34
CA PHE A 79 3.04 -0.67 10.14
C PHE A 79 3.08 -2.20 10.17
N VAL A 80 3.53 -2.79 11.29
CA VAL A 80 3.54 -4.25 11.47
C VAL A 80 2.11 -4.79 11.39
N ARG A 81 1.16 -4.17 12.11
CA ARG A 81 -0.23 -4.64 12.16
C ARG A 81 -0.96 -4.49 10.83
N LEU A 82 -0.74 -3.39 10.10
CA LEU A 82 -1.22 -3.22 8.74
C LEU A 82 -0.71 -4.34 7.82
N SER A 83 0.56 -4.71 7.97
CA SER A 83 1.18 -5.78 7.18
C SER A 83 0.58 -7.15 7.50
N GLU A 84 0.26 -7.41 8.77
CA GLU A 84 -0.45 -8.62 9.19
C GLU A 84 -1.86 -8.71 8.59
N ASP A 85 -2.63 -7.64 8.72
CA ASP A 85 -3.99 -7.58 8.17
C ASP A 85 -3.96 -7.72 6.64
N TYR A 86 -2.97 -7.11 5.99
CA TYR A 86 -2.81 -7.18 4.53
C TYR A 86 -2.56 -8.63 4.08
N LEU A 87 -1.67 -9.36 4.74
CA LEU A 87 -1.43 -10.79 4.45
C LEU A 87 -2.67 -11.65 4.67
N ALA A 88 -3.42 -11.38 5.75
CA ALA A 88 -4.67 -12.10 6.01
C ALA A 88 -5.72 -11.84 4.91
N ALA A 89 -5.77 -10.61 4.39
CA ALA A 89 -6.70 -10.18 3.37
C ALA A 89 -6.29 -10.51 1.92
N THR A 90 -5.07 -10.99 1.68
CA THR A 90 -4.51 -11.25 0.34
C THR A 90 -4.34 -12.73 0.00
N ARG A 91 -4.97 -13.64 0.77
CA ARG A 91 -4.86 -15.08 0.52
C ARG A 91 -5.15 -15.42 -0.95
N PRO A 92 -4.28 -16.21 -1.61
CA PRO A 92 -4.43 -16.54 -3.00
C PRO A 92 -5.76 -17.25 -3.22
N ARG A 93 -6.52 -16.75 -4.20
CA ARG A 93 -7.71 -17.39 -4.74
C ARG A 93 -7.28 -18.66 -5.47
N GLY A 94 -6.92 -19.71 -4.74
CA GLY A 94 -6.32 -20.91 -5.35
C GLY A 94 -5.87 -22.03 -4.42
N GLU A 95 -6.02 -21.94 -3.09
CA GLU A 95 -5.82 -23.08 -2.19
C GLU A 95 -7.15 -23.51 -1.55
N ALA A 96 -8.10 -23.86 -2.42
CA ALA A 96 -9.12 -24.83 -2.06
C ALA A 96 -8.56 -26.22 -2.38
N LEU A 97 -8.14 -26.95 -1.35
CA LEU A 97 -8.12 -28.43 -1.27
C LEU A 97 -7.89 -29.19 -2.59
N GLU A 98 -6.64 -29.36 -3.01
CA GLU A 98 -6.24 -30.45 -3.92
C GLU A 98 -5.31 -31.39 -3.14
N ALA A 99 -5.93 -32.27 -2.35
CA ALA A 99 -5.27 -33.45 -1.81
C ALA A 99 -5.45 -34.61 -2.80
N ASN A 100 -4.64 -34.65 -3.87
CA ASN A 100 -4.08 -35.87 -4.47
C ASN A 100 -3.41 -35.58 -5.82
N GLY A 101 -2.19 -36.10 -6.00
CA GLY A 101 -1.69 -36.49 -7.33
C GLY A 101 -0.56 -35.64 -7.92
N GLY A 102 0.68 -36.09 -7.68
CA GLY A 102 1.70 -36.34 -8.71
C GLY A 102 2.10 -35.25 -9.72
N GLY A 103 3.32 -34.73 -9.54
CA GLY A 103 4.35 -34.72 -10.58
C GLY A 103 4.31 -33.62 -11.66
N GLY A 104 5.43 -32.92 -11.81
CA GLY A 104 5.77 -32.18 -13.03
C GLY A 104 6.55 -30.90 -12.76
N GLY A 105 7.87 -30.96 -12.96
CA GLY A 105 8.71 -29.76 -13.00
C GLY A 105 8.51 -28.96 -14.29
N GLY A 106 8.86 -27.67 -14.25
CA GLY A 106 9.02 -26.87 -15.46
C GLY A 106 8.79 -25.36 -15.29
N ASP A 107 9.91 -24.64 -15.27
CA ASP A 107 10.14 -23.34 -15.94
C ASP A 107 9.52 -22.03 -15.36
N GLY A 108 10.35 -21.31 -14.60
CA GLY A 108 10.90 -20.02 -15.07
C GLY A 108 9.96 -18.95 -15.62
N GLY A 109 8.90 -18.56 -14.90
CA GLY A 109 8.12 -17.36 -15.22
C GLY A 109 7.98 -16.42 -14.03
N LEU A 110 8.72 -15.31 -14.02
CA LEU A 110 8.51 -14.13 -13.17
C LEU A 110 7.17 -13.46 -13.53
N PHE A 111 6.06 -14.15 -13.33
CA PHE A 111 4.74 -13.53 -13.40
C PHE A 111 4.44 -12.99 -12.02
N SER A 112 4.70 -11.69 -11.84
CA SER A 112 4.09 -10.89 -10.79
C SER A 112 2.58 -10.90 -11.05
N THR A 113 1.91 -11.96 -10.60
CA THR A 113 0.47 -11.93 -10.36
C THR A 113 0.27 -10.87 -9.29
N ARG A 114 -0.12 -9.66 -9.70
CA ARG A 114 -0.41 -8.54 -8.80
C ARG A 114 -1.28 -9.06 -7.65
N THR A 115 -0.70 -9.21 -6.47
CA THR A 115 -1.42 -9.67 -5.28
C THR A 115 -2.44 -8.62 -4.93
N LYS A 116 -3.71 -8.95 -5.17
CA LYS A 116 -4.82 -8.03 -4.97
C LYS A 116 -5.51 -8.33 -3.64
N LEU A 117 -5.86 -7.27 -2.91
CA LEU A 117 -6.69 -7.40 -1.71
C LEU A 117 -8.03 -8.08 -2.03
N ALA A 118 -8.36 -9.13 -1.28
CA ALA A 118 -9.66 -9.82 -1.37
C ALA A 118 -10.70 -9.21 -0.42
N ALA A 119 -10.27 -8.34 0.50
CA ALA A 119 -11.13 -7.58 1.41
C ALA A 119 -11.01 -6.07 1.14
N PRO A 120 -12.02 -5.25 1.50
CA PRO A 120 -11.93 -3.79 1.36
C PRO A 120 -10.72 -3.22 2.12
N ALA A 121 -9.93 -2.33 1.50
CA ALA A 121 -8.76 -1.74 2.15
C ALA A 121 -9.08 -1.11 3.52
N ALA A 122 -10.27 -0.50 3.66
CA ALA A 122 -10.75 0.09 4.92
C ALA A 122 -10.88 -0.91 6.09
N SER A 123 -10.85 -2.22 5.87
CA SER A 123 -10.84 -3.20 6.96
C SER A 123 -9.47 -3.38 7.61
N LEU A 124 -8.40 -2.86 6.99
CA LEU A 124 -7.03 -3.02 7.47
C LEU A 124 -6.69 -1.99 8.54
N HIS A 125 -5.86 -2.38 9.51
CA HIS A 125 -5.42 -1.49 10.57
C HIS A 125 -4.74 -0.22 10.03
N GLY A 126 -5.19 0.95 10.49
CA GLY A 126 -4.60 2.23 10.11
C GLY A 126 -5.04 2.76 8.74
N VAL A 127 -5.91 2.05 8.03
CA VAL A 127 -6.52 2.51 6.78
C VAL A 127 -7.82 3.26 7.06
N GLY A 128 -7.76 4.59 6.99
CA GLY A 128 -8.94 5.46 7.07
C GLY A 128 -9.52 5.78 5.69
N ALA A 129 -10.51 6.69 5.64
CA ALA A 129 -11.17 7.12 4.41
C ALA A 129 -10.18 7.58 3.32
N TYR A 130 -9.16 8.38 3.69
CA TYR A 130 -8.12 8.81 2.76
C TYR A 130 -7.40 7.63 2.07
N ALA A 131 -6.88 6.70 2.86
CA ALA A 131 -6.10 5.57 2.35
C ALA A 131 -7.00 4.59 1.55
N SER A 132 -8.26 4.44 1.94
CA SER A 132 -9.25 3.65 1.19
C SER A 132 -9.59 4.29 -0.16
N ASP A 133 -9.82 5.61 -0.19
CA ASP A 133 -10.07 6.35 -1.43
C ASP A 133 -8.85 6.30 -2.36
N ALA A 134 -7.64 6.46 -1.80
CA ALA A 134 -6.38 6.34 -2.53
C ALA A 134 -6.22 4.94 -3.16
N HIS A 135 -6.45 3.87 -2.41
CA HIS A 135 -6.39 2.51 -2.95
C HIS A 135 -7.39 2.31 -4.10
N ALA A 136 -8.65 2.74 -3.91
CA ALA A 136 -9.68 2.62 -4.96
C ALA A 136 -9.30 3.40 -6.23
N MET A 137 -8.78 4.62 -6.10
CA MET A 137 -8.44 5.47 -7.23
C MET A 137 -7.18 4.99 -7.97
N PHE A 138 -6.12 4.66 -7.25
CA PHE A 138 -4.81 4.40 -7.82
C PHE A 138 -4.56 2.92 -8.13
N CYS A 139 -5.01 2.00 -7.27
CA CYS A 139 -4.86 0.56 -7.48
C CYS A 139 -5.99 -0.01 -8.34
N ASP A 140 -7.24 0.30 -7.99
CA ASP A 140 -8.42 -0.26 -8.69
C ASP A 140 -8.85 0.56 -9.90
N GLY A 141 -8.44 1.83 -10.00
CA GLY A 141 -8.84 2.72 -11.09
C GLY A 141 -10.30 3.19 -10.98
N LEU A 142 -10.91 3.10 -9.80
CA LEU A 142 -12.29 3.49 -9.55
C LEU A 142 -12.39 5.01 -9.34
N MET A 143 -12.82 5.71 -10.38
CA MET A 143 -12.95 7.17 -10.43
C MET A 143 -14.42 7.60 -10.42
N GLY A 144 -15.13 7.28 -9.34
CA GLY A 144 -16.58 7.53 -9.21
C GLY A 144 -16.91 8.90 -8.60
N VAL A 145 -16.93 8.97 -7.27
CA VAL A 145 -17.23 10.20 -6.53
C VAL A 145 -15.93 10.88 -6.11
N ALA A 146 -15.90 12.21 -6.14
CA ALA A 146 -14.73 12.97 -5.71
C ALA A 146 -14.40 12.71 -4.22
N PRO A 147 -13.13 12.43 -3.89
CA PRO A 147 -12.72 12.11 -2.53
C PRO A 147 -12.74 13.33 -1.61
N ARG A 148 -12.82 13.08 -0.31
CA ARG A 148 -12.85 14.14 0.70
C ARG A 148 -11.48 14.73 1.00
N ASP A 149 -10.41 13.95 0.86
CA ASP A 149 -9.06 14.46 1.04
C ASP A 149 -8.70 15.52 0.00
N HIS A 150 -8.00 16.57 0.42
CA HIS A 150 -7.75 17.72 -0.44
C HIS A 150 -6.77 17.41 -1.57
N ALA A 151 -5.75 16.58 -1.31
CA ALA A 151 -4.75 16.20 -2.30
C ALA A 151 -5.33 15.20 -3.31
N LEU A 152 -6.09 14.20 -2.83
CA LEU A 152 -6.81 13.29 -3.73
C LEU A 152 -7.84 14.02 -4.59
N ARG A 153 -8.51 15.05 -4.06
CA ARG A 153 -9.51 15.82 -4.81
C ARG A 153 -8.88 16.64 -5.93
N TRP A 154 -7.71 17.24 -5.67
CA TRP A 154 -6.95 17.94 -6.72
C TRP A 154 -6.54 16.99 -7.84
N TRP A 155 -5.99 15.82 -7.48
CA TRP A 155 -5.65 14.81 -8.46
C TRP A 155 -6.87 14.31 -9.23
N TYR A 156 -7.98 14.06 -8.53
CA TYR A 156 -9.23 13.62 -9.13
C TYR A 156 -9.73 14.61 -10.19
N ALA A 157 -9.85 15.89 -9.85
CA ALA A 157 -10.32 16.93 -10.77
C ALA A 157 -9.39 17.03 -12.00
N TRP A 158 -8.08 17.08 -11.75
CA TRP A 158 -7.07 17.14 -12.80
C TRP A 158 -7.09 15.92 -13.75
N ALA A 159 -7.33 14.73 -13.20
CA ALA A 159 -7.36 13.48 -13.96
C ALA A 159 -8.66 13.33 -14.77
N VAL A 160 -9.79 13.81 -14.25
CA VAL A 160 -11.09 13.80 -14.96
C VAL A 160 -11.03 14.70 -16.20
N GLU A 161 -10.52 15.92 -16.07
CA GLU A 161 -10.37 16.88 -17.19
C GLU A 161 -9.51 16.35 -18.35
N ARG A 162 -8.71 15.31 -18.14
CA ARG A 162 -7.80 14.72 -19.14
C ARG A 162 -8.27 13.39 -19.71
N ARG A 163 -9.36 12.83 -19.16
CA ARG A 163 -10.01 11.63 -19.70
C ARG A 163 -11.05 11.95 -20.77
N GLU A 164 -11.50 13.20 -20.81
CA GLU A 164 -12.31 13.80 -21.88
C GLU A 164 -11.42 14.25 -23.06
#